data_AF-A0A926AVL1-F1
#
_entry.id   AF-A0A926AVL1-F1
#
_cell.length_a   1.000
_cell.length_b   1.000
_cell.length_c   1.000
_cell.angle_alpha   90.00
_cell.angle_beta   90.00
_cell.angle_gamma   90.00
#
_symmetry.space_group_name_H-M   'P 1'
#
loop_
_entity.id
_entity.type
_entity.pdbx_description
1 polymer ?
#
loop_
_entity_poly.entity_id
_entity_poly.type
_entity_poly.pdbx_seq_one_letter_code
_entity_poly.pdbx_strand_id
1 'polypeptide(L)'
;MATGGIDSVCAMMRRGIEFLKREIKQKETQIGILTARLQKLQSQPTADATIVKEIRDDIAKLENELVTDRAQLSAFEDEVSASCPPA
;
A
#
# COMPACT_ATOMS: atom_id res chain seq x y z
N MET A 1 22.20 -26.38 19.61
CA MET A 1 22.33 -25.47 18.46
C MET A 1 21.00 -25.49 17.73
N ALA A 2 20.13 -24.50 17.94
CA ALA A 2 18.76 -24.49 17.40
C ALA A 2 18.34 -23.06 16.99
N THR A 3 19.26 -22.31 16.38
CA THR A 3 18.98 -20.94 15.91
C THR A 3 18.35 -20.90 14.51
N GLY A 4 18.48 -21.96 13.71
CA GLY A 4 18.07 -21.96 12.30
C GLY A 4 16.57 -21.82 12.01
N GLY A 5 15.69 -22.05 12.99
CA GLY A 5 14.24 -21.89 12.81
C GLY A 5 13.78 -20.44 12.92
N ILE A 6 14.25 -19.72 13.94
CA ILE A 6 13.85 -18.33 14.23
C ILE A 6 14.43 -17.38 13.16
N ASP A 7 15.67 -17.58 12.74
CA ASP A 7 16.31 -16.78 11.68
C ASP A 7 15.53 -16.87 10.36
N SER A 8 14.97 -18.05 10.04
CA SER A 8 14.15 -18.29 8.85
C SER A 8 12.80 -17.57 8.92
N VAL A 9 12.14 -17.61 10.09
CA VAL A 9 10.87 -16.90 10.31
C VAL A 9 11.07 -15.39 10.21
N CYS A 10 12.12 -14.86 10.85
CA CYS A 10 12.47 -13.45 10.78
C CYS A 10 12.78 -12.99 9.34
N ALA A 11 13.47 -13.82 8.55
CA ALA A 11 13.71 -13.54 7.14
C ALA A 11 12.41 -13.52 6.32
N MET A 12 11.47 -14.42 6.60
CA MET A 12 10.16 -14.43 5.93
C MET A 12 9.32 -13.20 6.29
N MET A 13 9.25 -12.82 7.57
CA MET A 13 8.52 -11.62 8.00
C MET A 13 9.09 -10.34 7.37
N ARG A 14 10.43 -10.19 7.34
CA ARG A 14 11.09 -9.06 6.66
C ARG A 14 10.75 -9.02 5.16
N ARG A 15 10.69 -10.18 4.48
CA ARG A 15 10.23 -10.24 3.07
C ARG A 15 8.77 -9.83 2.91
N GLY A 16 7.90 -10.22 3.84
CA GLY A 16 6.50 -9.82 3.88
C GLY A 16 6.33 -8.31 4.01
N ILE A 17 7.07 -7.68 4.94
CA ILE A 17 7.14 -6.22 5.10
C ILE A 17 7.56 -5.54 3.79
N GLU A 18 8.63 -6.02 3.15
CA GLU A 18 9.11 -5.45 1.89
C GLU A 18 8.12 -5.64 0.73
N PHE A 19 7.35 -6.73 0.74
CA PHE A 19 6.27 -6.93 -0.23
C PHE A 19 5.14 -5.92 -0.01
N LEU A 20 4.67 -5.77 1.22
CA LEU A 20 3.59 -4.83 1.56
C LEU A 20 3.99 -3.37 1.28
N LYS A 21 5.24 -2.98 1.55
CA LYS A 21 5.79 -1.67 1.17
C LYS A 21 5.71 -1.42 -0.34
N ARG A 22 5.99 -2.45 -1.15
CA ARG A 22 5.88 -2.34 -2.62
C ARG A 22 4.42 -2.19 -3.05
N GLU A 23 3.50 -2.94 -2.44
CA GLU A 23 2.07 -2.83 -2.74
C GLU A 23 1.52 -1.43 -2.40
N ILE A 24 1.85 -0.91 -1.21
CA ILE A 24 1.51 0.46 -0.79
C ILE A 24 2.00 1.47 -1.83
N LYS A 25 3.27 1.38 -2.24
CA LYS A 25 3.85 2.29 -3.25
C LYS A 25 3.15 2.19 -4.61
N GLN A 26 2.73 0.99 -5.02
CA GLN A 26 1.99 0.80 -6.26
C GLN A 26 0.61 1.46 -6.18
N LYS A 27 -0.12 1.29 -5.07
CA LYS A 27 -1.42 1.95 -4.86
C LYS A 27 -1.30 3.47 -4.84
N GLU A 28 -0.28 4.02 -4.16
CA GLU A 28 0.01 5.46 -4.17
C GLU A 28 0.27 5.98 -5.59
N THR A 29 1.04 5.23 -6.38
CA THR A 29 1.30 5.56 -7.79
C THR A 29 0.00 5.54 -8.60
N GLN A 30 -0.86 4.55 -8.38
CA GLN A 30 -2.15 4.43 -9.06
C GLN A 30 -3.08 5.59 -8.71
N ILE A 31 -3.15 5.99 -7.44
CA ILE A 31 -3.90 7.19 -7.00
C ILE A 31 -3.36 8.43 -7.71
N GLY A 32 -2.04 8.60 -7.81
CA GLY A 32 -1.44 9.71 -8.55
C GLY A 32 -1.87 9.77 -10.02
N ILE A 33 -1.87 8.61 -10.70
CA ILE A 33 -2.32 8.48 -12.09
C ILE A 33 -3.82 8.83 -12.22
N LEU A 34 -4.67 8.29 -11.34
CA LEU A 34 -6.11 8.56 -11.35
C LEU A 34 -6.42 10.02 -11.06
N THR A 35 -5.69 10.64 -10.13
CA THR A 35 -5.82 12.07 -9.80
C THR A 35 -5.45 12.94 -11.00
N ALA A 36 -4.35 12.64 -11.68
CA ALA A 36 -3.95 13.36 -12.89
C ALA A 36 -4.98 13.18 -14.01
N ARG A 37 -5.52 11.96 -14.18
CA ARG A 37 -6.60 11.68 -15.14
C ARG A 37 -7.85 12.49 -14.82
N LEU A 38 -8.24 12.56 -13.55
CA LEU A 38 -9.38 13.33 -13.08
C LEU A 38 -9.22 14.82 -13.39
N GLN A 39 -8.07 15.41 -13.07
CA GLN A 39 -7.78 16.81 -13.38
C GLN A 39 -7.88 17.09 -14.89
N LYS A 40 -7.30 16.22 -15.72
CA LYS A 40 -7.36 16.34 -17.18
C LYS A 40 -8.80 16.23 -17.71
N LEU A 41 -9.60 15.33 -17.14
CA LEU A 41 -10.99 15.15 -17.53
C LEU A 41 -11.83 16.37 -17.16
N GLN A 42 -11.70 16.87 -15.93
CA GLN A 42 -12.45 18.03 -15.43
C GLN A 42 -12.09 19.34 -16.14
N SER A 43 -10.91 19.41 -16.76
CA SER A 43 -10.52 20.55 -17.59
C SER A 43 -11.20 20.58 -18.96
N GLN A 44 -11.94 19.51 -19.33
CA GLN A 44 -12.66 19.43 -20.60
C GLN A 44 -14.08 20.01 -20.46
N PRO A 45 -14.56 20.76 -21.46
CA PRO A 45 -15.90 21.37 -21.41
C PRO A 45 -17.04 20.33 -21.42
N THR A 46 -16.77 19.11 -21.87
CA THR A 46 -17.75 18.01 -21.96
C THR A 46 -17.36 16.84 -21.06
N ALA A 47 -16.78 17.12 -19.89
CA ALA A 47 -16.40 16.08 -18.94
C ALA A 47 -17.62 15.22 -18.56
N ASP A 48 -17.49 13.90 -18.71
CA ASP A 48 -18.54 12.96 -18.33
C ASP A 48 -18.60 12.84 -16.79
N ALA A 49 -19.72 13.26 -16.21
CA ALA A 49 -19.96 13.24 -14.78
C ALA A 49 -19.91 11.81 -14.18
N THR A 50 -20.30 10.80 -14.97
CA THR A 50 -20.24 9.39 -14.56
C THR A 50 -18.80 8.94 -14.42
N ILE A 51 -17.97 9.21 -15.42
CA ILE A 51 -16.54 8.86 -15.40
C ILE A 51 -15.81 9.62 -14.29
N VAL A 52 -16.14 10.90 -14.07
CA VAL A 52 -15.61 11.69 -12.96
C VAL A 52 -15.92 11.05 -11.62
N LYS A 53 -17.16 10.57 -11.44
CA LYS A 53 -17.59 9.89 -10.22
C LYS A 53 -16.87 8.56 -10.02
N GLU A 54 -16.80 7.72 -11.06
CA GLU A 54 -16.11 6.43 -11.00
C GLU A 54 -14.64 6.59 -10.60
N ILE A 55 -13.92 7.55 -11.20
CA ILE A 55 -12.52 7.82 -10.84
C ILE A 55 -12.38 8.27 -9.37
N ARG A 56 -13.31 9.07 -8.86
CA ARG A 56 -13.31 9.48 -7.44
C ARG A 56 -13.57 8.30 -6.51
N ASP A 57 -14.52 7.45 -6.86
CA ASP A 57 -14.85 6.25 -6.08
C ASP A 57 -13.66 5.27 -6.06
N ASP A 58 -12.97 5.10 -7.19
CA ASP A 58 -11.74 4.29 -7.28
C ASP A 58 -10.60 4.86 -6.40
N ILE A 59 -10.38 6.18 -6.44
CA ILE A 59 -9.39 6.85 -5.58
C ILE A 59 -9.73 6.60 -4.10
N ALA A 60 -10.97 6.87 -3.70
CA ALA A 60 -11.41 6.69 -2.32
C ALA A 60 -11.27 5.24 -1.84
N LYS A 61 -11.53 4.27 -2.71
CA LYS A 61 -11.30 2.85 -2.41
C LYS A 61 -9.83 2.55 -2.16
N LEU A 62 -8.93 3.02 -3.05
CA LEU A 62 -7.49 2.82 -2.89
C LEU A 62 -6.95 3.51 -1.63
N GLU A 63 -7.46 4.69 -1.28
CA GLU A 63 -7.10 5.40 -0.04
C GLU A 63 -7.50 4.60 1.21
N ASN A 64 -8.69 4.00 1.22
CA ASN A 64 -9.14 3.14 2.32
C ASN A 64 -8.30 1.85 2.43
N GLU A 65 -7.96 1.24 1.30
CA GLU A 65 -7.05 0.09 1.27
C GLU A 65 -5.68 0.47 1.84
N LEU A 66 -5.12 1.62 1.44
CA LEU A 66 -3.85 2.13 1.97
C LEU A 66 -3.86 2.35 3.48
N VAL A 67 -4.98 2.79 4.07
CA VAL A 67 -5.10 2.92 5.53
C VAL A 67 -4.92 1.55 6.19
N THR A 68 -5.57 0.52 5.63
CA THR A 68 -5.49 -0.85 6.16
C THR A 68 -4.08 -1.43 5.97
N ASP A 69 -3.50 -1.29 4.79
CA ASP A 69 -2.17 -1.80 4.46
C ASP A 69 -1.09 -1.14 5.34
N ARG A 70 -1.19 0.17 5.60
CA ARG A 70 -0.26 0.89 6.48
C ARG A 70 -0.39 0.44 7.94
N ALA A 71 -1.60 0.17 8.42
CA ALA A 71 -1.82 -0.35 9.76
C ALA A 71 -1.22 -1.77 9.91
N GLN A 72 -1.42 -2.64 8.91
CA GLN A 72 -0.80 -3.96 8.87
C GLN A 72 0.72 -3.88 8.81
N LEU A 73 1.26 -2.98 7.99
CA LEU A 73 2.70 -2.76 7.89
C LEU A 73 3.30 -2.37 9.24
N SER A 74 2.69 -1.40 9.94
CA SER A 74 3.14 -0.99 11.27
C SER A 74 3.13 -2.15 12.25
N ALA A 75 2.06 -2.96 12.27
CA ALA A 75 1.95 -4.10 13.15
C ALA A 75 3.04 -5.16 12.87
N PHE A 76 3.35 -5.43 11.60
CA PHE A 76 4.43 -6.35 11.22
C PHE A 76 5.82 -5.81 11.55
N GLU A 77 6.05 -4.50 11.35
CA GLU A 77 7.32 -3.87 11.73
C GLU A 77 7.54 -3.93 13.25
N ASP A 78 6.49 -3.71 14.04
CA ASP A 78 6.52 -3.85 15.50
C ASP A 78 6.81 -5.30 15.92
N GLU A 79 6.13 -6.28 15.30
CA GLU A 79 6.34 -7.71 15.59
C GLU A 79 7.76 -8.17 15.26
N VAL A 80 8.30 -7.75 14.12
CA VAL A 80 9.69 -8.04 13.73
C VAL A 80 10.66 -7.36 14.69
N SER A 81 10.41 -6.10 15.08
CA SER A 81 11.27 -5.41 16.03
C SER A 81 11.29 -6.08 17.41
N ALA A 82 10.16 -6.66 17.84
CA ALA A 82 10.04 -7.35 19.12
C ALA A 82 10.66 -8.76 19.10
N SER A 83 10.51 -9.48 17.98
CA SER A 83 10.79 -10.92 17.90
C SER A 83 12.10 -11.26 17.18
N CYS A 84 12.61 -10.34 16.36
CA CYS A 84 13.75 -10.56 15.47
C CYS A 84 14.83 -9.52 15.74
N PRO A 85 15.72 -9.73 16.74
CA PRO A 85 16.77 -8.78 17.07
C PRO A 85 17.60 -8.43 15.83
N PRO A 86 18.13 -7.18 15.76
CA PRO A 86 19.07 -6.83 14.71
C PRO A 86 20.26 -7.79 14.78
N ALA A 87 20.62 -8.34 13.62
CA ALA A 87 21.77 -9.23 13.47
C ALA A 87 23.09 -8.50 13.74
#